data_AF-A0A3D1R4Z8-F1
#
_entry.id   AF-A0A3D1R4Z8-F1
#
_cell.length_a   1.000
_cell.length_b   1.000
_cell.length_c   1.000
_cell.angle_alpha   90.00
_cell.angle_beta   90.00
_cell.angle_gamma   90.00
#
_symmetry.space_group_name_H-M   'P 1'
#
loop_
_entity.id
_entity.type
_entity.pdbx_description
1 polymer ?
#
loop_
_entity_poly.entity_id
_entity_poly.type
_entity_poly.pdbx_seq_one_letter_code
_entity_poly.pdbx_strand_id
1 'polypeptide(L)'
;MVSLLGMSWQPVALMAAFLRPERILVLGTKESLGKEVDGEKVFDTIVRVSGLDPSRFEEPETVSDHDETEIYDQVRAFMRRHRLESRQLAVDPTGGKKSMSVAAGLA
;
A
#
# COMPACT_ATOMS: atom_id res chain seq x y z
N MET A 1 2.91 -2.86 7.24
CA MET A 1 3.38 -1.87 6.24
C MET A 1 2.18 -1.34 5.51
N VAL A 2 2.11 -0.03 5.27
CA VAL A 2 1.18 0.56 4.31
C VAL A 2 2.01 1.08 3.14
N SER A 3 1.59 0.79 1.91
CA SER A 3 2.27 1.26 0.70
C SER A 3 1.30 1.94 -0.24
N LEU A 4 1.78 3.02 -0.87
CA LEU A 4 1.02 3.74 -1.89
C LEU A 4 1.35 3.19 -3.27
N LEU A 5 0.33 2.76 -4.01
CA LEU A 5 0.46 2.33 -5.40
C LEU A 5 0.27 3.52 -6.34
N GLY A 6 1.35 3.88 -7.04
CA GLY A 6 1.35 4.94 -8.05
C GLY A 6 1.44 4.41 -9.46
N MET A 7 2.27 5.07 -10.29
CA MET A 7 2.48 4.61 -11.67
C MET A 7 3.29 3.32 -11.75
N SER A 8 4.26 3.15 -10.85
CA SER A 8 5.17 2.02 -10.79
C SER A 8 4.80 1.10 -9.62
N TRP A 9 4.66 -0.19 -9.90
CA TRP A 9 4.33 -1.21 -8.90
C TRP A 9 5.58 -1.87 -8.28
N GLN A 10 6.71 -1.82 -9.01
CA GLN A 10 7.96 -2.45 -8.62
C GLN A 10 8.46 -1.98 -7.25
N PRO A 11 8.38 -0.69 -6.89
CA PRO A 11 8.79 -0.24 -5.56
C PRO A 11 7.97 -0.90 -4.44
N VAL A 12 6.65 -1.04 -4.61
CA VAL A 12 5.77 -1.69 -3.62
C VAL A 12 6.20 -3.14 -3.38
N ALA A 13 6.43 -3.89 -4.45
CA ALA A 13 6.88 -5.28 -4.36
C ALA A 13 8.28 -5.39 -3.72
N LEU A 14 9.20 -4.50 -4.09
CA LEU A 14 10.54 -4.44 -3.53
C LEU A 14 10.51 -4.14 -2.03
N MET A 15 9.74 -3.14 -1.60
CA MET A 15 9.63 -2.75 -0.21
C MET A 15 8.96 -3.84 0.64
N ALA A 16 7.94 -4.52 0.11
CA ALA A 16 7.36 -5.70 0.74
C ALA A 16 8.41 -6.81 0.95
N ALA A 17 9.15 -7.17 -0.12
CA ALA A 17 10.20 -8.19 -0.05
C ALA A 17 11.34 -7.81 0.91
N PHE A 18 11.72 -6.53 0.95
CA PHE A 18 12.79 -6.01 1.80
C PHE A 18 12.40 -5.97 3.27
N LEU A 19 11.25 -5.38 3.61
CA LEU A 19 10.80 -5.19 4.99
C LEU A 19 10.19 -6.47 5.60
N ARG A 20 9.71 -7.40 4.75
CA ARG A 20 9.03 -8.65 5.15
C ARG A 20 7.98 -8.47 6.26
N PRO A 21 7.10 -7.46 6.19
CA PRO A 21 6.15 -7.16 7.26
C PRO A 21 5.17 -8.32 7.49
N GLU A 22 4.56 -8.35 8.68
CA GLU A 22 3.55 -9.35 9.03
C GLU A 22 2.17 -9.08 8.41
N ARG A 23 1.89 -7.80 8.11
CA ARG A 23 0.67 -7.33 7.46
C ARG A 23 0.98 -6.20 6.48
N ILE A 24 0.35 -6.20 5.32
CA ILE A 24 0.55 -5.25 4.23
C ILE A 24 -0.81 -4.73 3.77
N LEU A 25 -0.93 -3.41 3.71
CA LEU A 25 -2.03 -2.74 3.05
C LEU A 25 -1.48 -1.93 1.87
N VAL A 26 -2.05 -2.12 0.69
CA VAL A 26 -1.76 -1.32 -0.49
C VAL A 26 -2.92 -0.36 -0.72
N LEU A 27 -2.62 0.93 -0.79
CA LEU A 27 -3.59 1.99 -1.10
C LEU A 27 -3.31 2.49 -2.51
N GLY A 28 -4.33 2.59 -3.35
CA GLY A 28 -4.17 3.11 -4.70
C GLY A 28 -5.46 3.71 -5.24
N THR A 29 -5.35 4.55 -6.26
CA THR A 29 -6.51 5.01 -7.03
C THR A 29 -7.10 3.87 -7.86
N LYS A 30 -8.35 4.02 -8.31
CA LYS A 30 -8.98 3.08 -9.26
C LYS A 30 -8.10 2.82 -10.48
N GLU A 31 -7.48 3.87 -11.00
CA GLU A 31 -6.56 3.77 -12.14
C GLU A 31 -5.34 2.92 -11.78
N SER A 32 -4.68 3.20 -10.65
CA SER A 32 -3.45 2.48 -10.26
C SER A 32 -3.71 1.01 -9.93
N LEU A 33 -4.80 0.68 -9.25
CA LEU A 33 -5.20 -0.68 -8.87
C LEU A 33 -5.77 -1.48 -10.05
N GLY A 34 -6.37 -0.80 -11.03
CA GLY A 34 -6.91 -1.42 -12.24
C GLY A 34 -5.86 -1.77 -13.29
N LYS A 35 -4.57 -1.52 -13.03
CA LYS A 35 -3.49 -1.85 -13.97
C LYS A 35 -3.28 -3.36 -14.08
N GLU A 36 -2.78 -3.75 -15.25
CA GLU A 36 -2.33 -5.11 -15.51
C GLU A 36 -0.85 -5.12 -15.93
N VAL A 37 -0.17 -6.22 -15.62
CA VAL A 37 1.22 -6.50 -15.99
C VAL A 37 1.21 -7.88 -16.64
N ASP A 38 1.49 -7.93 -17.94
CA ASP A 38 1.48 -9.17 -18.72
C ASP A 38 0.17 -9.99 -18.59
N GLY A 39 -0.97 -9.30 -18.46
CA GLY A 39 -2.30 -9.90 -18.30
C GLY A 39 -2.66 -10.35 -16.87
N GLU A 40 -1.82 -10.07 -15.89
CA GLU A 40 -2.07 -10.27 -14.46
C GLU A 40 -2.44 -8.93 -13.81
N LYS A 41 -3.39 -8.92 -12.85
CA LYS A 41 -3.68 -7.70 -12.10
C LYS A 41 -2.43 -7.25 -11.34
N VAL A 42 -2.17 -5.94 -11.34
CA VAL A 42 -0.96 -5.38 -10.73
C VAL A 42 -0.78 -5.78 -9.26
N PHE A 43 -1.89 -5.91 -8.51
CA PHE A 43 -1.84 -6.35 -7.11
C PHE A 43 -1.38 -7.80 -6.99
N ASP A 44 -1.89 -8.69 -7.84
CA ASP A 44 -1.49 -10.11 -7.87
C ASP A 44 -0.01 -10.23 -8.26
N THR A 45 0.45 -9.43 -9.23
CA THR A 45 1.87 -9.31 -9.59
C THR A 45 2.73 -8.86 -8.40
N ILE A 46 2.29 -7.86 -7.63
CA ILE A 46 3.00 -7.39 -6.43
C ILE A 46 3.12 -8.53 -5.41
N VAL A 47 2.01 -9.21 -5.10
CA VAL A 47 1.98 -10.33 -4.14
C VAL A 47 2.95 -11.42 -4.59
N ARG A 48 2.85 -11.87 -5.85
CA ARG A 48 3.70 -12.92 -6.42
C ARG A 48 5.18 -12.55 -6.41
N VAL A 49 5.52 -11.35 -6.88
CA VAL A 49 6.93 -10.90 -7.01
C VAL A 49 7.56 -10.59 -5.66
N SER A 50 6.77 -10.19 -4.65
CA SER A 50 7.29 -9.95 -3.30
C SER A 50 7.82 -11.23 -2.62
N GLY A 51 7.40 -12.41 -3.08
CA GLY A 51 7.77 -13.70 -2.50
C GLY A 51 7.24 -13.92 -1.07
N LEU A 52 6.28 -13.11 -0.62
CA LEU A 52 5.64 -13.24 0.67
C LEU A 52 4.37 -14.10 0.59
N ASP A 53 3.97 -14.65 1.74
CA ASP A 53 2.71 -15.37 1.87
C ASP A 53 1.53 -14.42 1.55
N PRO A 54 0.61 -14.79 0.62
CA PRO A 54 -0.54 -13.95 0.27
C PRO A 54 -1.41 -13.54 1.45
N SER A 55 -1.49 -14.35 2.51
CA SER A 55 -2.26 -14.03 3.73
C SER A 55 -1.73 -12.82 4.52
N ARG A 56 -0.54 -12.33 4.18
CA ARG A 56 0.02 -11.10 4.74
C ARG A 56 -0.57 -9.85 4.09
N PHE A 57 -1.18 -9.97 2.91
CA PHE A 57 -1.76 -8.86 2.19
C PHE A 57 -3.25 -8.75 2.54
N GLU A 58 -3.64 -7.57 3.01
CA GLU A 58 -5.05 -7.19 3.08
C GLU A 58 -5.56 -6.90 1.67
N GLU A 59 -6.88 -6.97 1.48
CA GLU A 59 -7.52 -6.48 0.24
C GLU A 59 -7.07 -5.03 -0.04
N PRO A 60 -6.67 -4.70 -1.28
CA PRO A 60 -6.20 -3.36 -1.60
C PRO A 60 -7.36 -2.37 -1.51
N GLU A 61 -7.11 -1.23 -0.87
CA GLU A 61 -8.14 -0.20 -0.67
C GLU A 61 -8.00 0.88 -1.74
N THR A 62 -9.14 1.22 -2.35
CA THR A 62 -9.21 2.31 -3.31
C THR A 62 -9.28 3.64 -2.58
N VAL A 63 -8.45 4.60 -2.98
CA VAL A 63 -8.49 5.98 -2.48
C VAL A 63 -8.67 6.99 -3.61
N SER A 64 -9.27 8.12 -3.31
CA SER A 64 -9.33 9.30 -4.18
C SER A 64 -7.95 9.93 -4.34
N ASP A 65 -7.68 10.52 -5.51
CA ASP A 65 -6.47 11.29 -5.78
C ASP A 65 -6.63 12.80 -5.53
N HIS A 66 -7.80 13.18 -5.00
CA HIS A 66 -8.21 14.54 -4.64
C HIS A 66 -8.56 14.70 -3.16
N ASP A 67 -8.57 13.61 -2.39
CA ASP A 67 -8.90 13.61 -0.96
C ASP A 67 -7.80 12.89 -0.18
N GLU A 68 -6.80 13.65 0.24
CA GLU A 68 -5.71 13.12 1.06
C GLU A 68 -6.16 12.70 2.48
N THR A 69 -7.29 13.21 2.97
CA THR A 69 -7.83 12.81 4.28
C THR A 69 -8.28 11.35 4.29
N GLU A 70 -8.75 10.83 3.14
CA GLU A 70 -9.09 9.42 2.98
C GLU A 70 -7.88 8.50 3.25
N ILE A 71 -6.70 8.88 2.75
CA ILE A 71 -5.46 8.10 2.95
C ILE A 71 -5.07 8.07 4.44
N TYR A 72 -5.13 9.23 5.09
CA TYR A 72 -4.88 9.33 6.52
C TYR A 72 -5.83 8.40 7.29
N ASP A 73 -7.13 8.48 7.00
CA ASP A 73 -8.14 7.68 7.69
C ASP A 73 -7.97 6.18 7.46
N GLN A 74 -7.59 5.76 6.25
CA GLN A 74 -7.29 4.35 5.94
C GLN A 74 -6.07 3.84 6.69
N VAL A 75 -4.99 4.63 6.80
CA VAL A 75 -3.81 4.26 7.60
C VAL A 75 -4.20 4.14 9.08
N ARG A 76 -4.94 5.11 9.63
CA ARG A 76 -5.43 5.04 11.02
C ARG A 76 -6.36 3.85 11.23
N ALA A 77 -7.22 3.52 10.27
CA ALA A 77 -8.11 2.37 10.34
C ALA A 77 -7.33 1.05 10.35
N PHE A 78 -6.31 0.92 9.51
CA PHE A 78 -5.38 -0.22 9.50
C PHE A 78 -4.68 -0.37 10.86
N MET A 79 -4.13 0.71 11.41
CA MET A 79 -3.52 0.69 12.74
C MET A 79 -4.49 0.24 13.82
N ARG A 80 -5.72 0.79 13.84
CA ARG A 80 -6.76 0.39 14.82
C ARG A 80 -7.14 -1.08 14.68
N ARG A 81 -7.36 -1.56 13.44
CA ARG A 81 -7.75 -2.95 13.13
C ARG A 81 -6.74 -3.95 13.70
N HIS A 82 -5.46 -3.63 13.62
CA HIS A 82 -4.38 -4.51 14.07
C HIS A 82 -3.74 -4.09 15.41
N ARG A 83 -4.34 -3.10 16.10
CA ARG A 83 -3.85 -2.57 17.39
C ARG A 83 -2.36 -2.17 17.35
N LEU A 84 -1.94 -1.55 16.26
CA LEU A 84 -0.55 -1.14 16.03
C LEU A 84 -0.25 0.20 16.72
N GLU A 85 0.90 0.29 17.37
CA GLU A 85 1.52 1.57 17.72
C GLU A 85 2.28 2.14 16.53
N SER A 86 2.46 3.47 16.47
CA SER A 86 3.13 4.15 15.34
C SER A 86 4.52 3.59 15.03
N ARG A 87 5.30 3.22 16.06
CA ARG A 87 6.64 2.62 15.89
C ARG A 87 6.64 1.23 15.21
N GLN A 88 5.48 0.59 15.08
CA GLN A 88 5.32 -0.72 14.46
C GLN A 88 4.83 -0.60 13.00
N LEU A 89 4.50 0.61 12.55
CA LEU A 89 4.04 0.87 11.19
C LEU A 89 5.18 1.41 10.34
N ALA A 90 5.49 0.69 9.25
CA ALA A 90 6.26 1.25 8.14
C ALA A 90 5.29 1.82 7.10
N VAL A 91 5.48 3.08 6.74
CA VAL A 91 4.85 3.72 5.58
C VAL A 91 5.85 3.72 4.44
N ASP A 92 5.47 3.15 3.30
CA ASP A 92 6.24 3.19 2.06
C ASP A 92 5.76 4.36 1.19
N PRO A 93 6.56 5.44 1.06
CA PRO A 93 6.21 6.62 0.27
C PRO A 93 6.71 6.54 -1.18
N THR A 94 7.19 5.38 -1.66
CA THR A 94 7.82 5.26 -2.97
C THR A 94 6.87 5.41 -4.16
N GLY A 95 5.55 5.27 -3.92
CA GLY A 95 4.51 5.48 -4.91
C GLY A 95 3.50 6.56 -4.51
N GLY A 96 2.53 6.79 -5.41
CA GLY A 96 1.52 7.84 -5.26
C GLY A 96 2.04 9.25 -5.56
N LYS A 97 1.14 10.25 -5.42
CA LYS A 97 1.53 11.67 -5.46
C LYS A 97 2.23 12.04 -4.15
N LYS A 98 3.06 13.09 -4.18
CA LYS A 98 3.75 13.58 -2.97
C LYS A 98 2.79 13.88 -1.81
N SER A 99 1.62 14.45 -2.11
CA SER A 99 0.60 14.76 -1.09
C SER A 99 0.06 13.48 -0.42
N MET A 100 -0.14 12.41 -1.18
CA MET A 100 -0.54 11.09 -0.66
C MET A 100 0.51 10.52 0.30
N SER A 101 1.79 10.59 -0.06
CA SER A 101 2.89 10.10 0.79
C SER A 101 2.97 10.88 2.11
N VAL A 102 2.76 12.21 2.06
CA VAL A 102 2.70 13.05 3.25
C VAL A 102 1.50 12.68 4.12
N ALA A 103 0.31 12.52 3.54
CA ALA A 103 -0.89 12.13 4.27
C ALA A 103 -0.73 10.78 4.99
N ALA A 104 -0.15 9.79 4.30
CA ALA A 104 0.13 8.49 4.88
C ALA A 104 1.17 8.56 6.00
N GLY A 105 2.20 9.39 5.87
CA GLY A 105 3.23 9.57 6.90
C GLY A 105 2.79 10.38 8.12
N LEU A 106 1.75 11.22 7.99
CA LEU A 106 1.19 12.00 9.09
C LEU A 106 0.22 11.19 9.98
N ALA A 107 -0.28 10.05 9.49
CA ALA A 107 -1.20 9.16 10.20
C ALA A 107 -0.52 8.34 11.31
#